data_AF-A0A645ID13-F1
#
_entry.id   AF-A0A645ID13-F1
#
_cell.length_a   1.000
_cell.length_b   1.000
_cell.length_c   1.000
_cell.angle_alpha   90.00
_cell.angle_beta   90.00
_cell.angle_gamma   90.00
#
_symmetry.space_group_name_H-M   'P 1'
#
loop_
_entity.id
_entity.type
_entity.pdbx_description
1 polymer ?
#
loop_
_entity_poly.entity_id
_entity_poly.type
_entity_poly.pdbx_seq_one_letter_code
_entity_poly.pdbx_strand_id
1 'polypeptide(L)'
;MVSAGVDEDKIRLAKEEIMAQLDGIKNGNLTPNELETTKKTLINAYRNLYDSPWDLVDFLCGESVCGSSYSVEDYIQKVFAVTVEEAVSASKRILPGTIYTLTGNGRR
;
A
#
# COMPACT_ATOMS: atom_id res chain seq x y z
N MET A 1 2.98 -5.94 2.15
CA MET A 1 2.56 -7.36 2.07
C MET A 1 1.33 -7.43 1.17
N VAL A 2 1.20 -8.44 0.32
CA VAL A 2 -0.03 -8.68 -0.46
C VAL A 2 -0.73 -9.89 0.12
N SER A 3 -2.03 -9.79 0.37
CA SER A 3 -2.87 -10.87 0.90
C SER A 3 -4.12 -11.01 0.05
N ALA A 4 -4.44 -12.24 -0.37
CA ALA A 4 -5.61 -12.54 -1.17
C ALA A 4 -6.32 -13.79 -0.62
N GLY A 5 -7.64 -13.71 -0.45
CA GLY A 5 -8.49 -14.87 -0.17
C GLY A 5 -8.99 -15.44 -1.49
N VAL A 6 -8.66 -16.69 -1.77
CA VAL A 6 -9.00 -17.36 -3.04
C VAL A 6 -9.38 -18.81 -2.81
N ASP A 7 -10.22 -19.34 -3.71
CA ASP A 7 -10.51 -20.77 -3.78
C ASP A 7 -9.21 -21.54 -4.03
N GLU A 8 -9.13 -22.77 -3.51
CA GLU A 8 -7.90 -23.59 -3.57
C GLU A 8 -7.42 -23.84 -5.00
N ASP A 9 -8.36 -24.04 -5.94
CA ASP A 9 -8.09 -24.23 -7.36
C ASP A 9 -7.60 -22.95 -8.08
N LYS A 10 -7.81 -21.77 -7.47
CA LYS A 10 -7.42 -20.46 -8.02
C LYS A 10 -6.13 -19.90 -7.43
N ILE A 11 -5.48 -20.59 -6.48
CA ILE A 11 -4.23 -20.12 -5.85
C ILE A 11 -3.16 -19.78 -6.89
N ARG A 12 -2.98 -20.64 -7.90
CA ARG A 12 -1.99 -20.41 -8.96
C ARG A 12 -2.34 -19.17 -9.79
N LEU A 13 -3.58 -19.07 -10.23
CA LEU A 13 -4.05 -17.94 -11.03
C LEU A 13 -3.90 -16.62 -10.28
N ALA A 14 -4.25 -16.60 -8.99
CA ALA A 14 -4.12 -15.42 -8.15
C ALA A 14 -2.65 -14.99 -7.99
N LYS A 15 -1.74 -15.95 -7.80
CA LYS A 15 -0.31 -15.66 -7.75
C LYS A 15 0.20 -15.07 -9.08
N GLU A 16 -0.19 -15.66 -10.20
CA GLU A 16 0.21 -15.18 -11.54
C GLU A 16 -0.30 -13.76 -11.78
N GLU A 17 -1.55 -13.48 -11.45
CA GLU A 17 -2.17 -12.15 -11.62
C GLU A 17 -1.51 -11.10 -10.72
N ILE A 18 -1.23 -11.42 -9.45
CA ILE A 18 -0.52 -10.50 -8.54
C ILE A 18 0.85 -10.13 -9.09
N MET A 19 1.58 -11.11 -9.62
CA MET A 19 2.90 -10.87 -10.21
C MET A 19 2.76 -10.02 -11.49
N ALA A 20 1.79 -10.33 -12.35
CA ALA A 20 1.53 -9.58 -13.58
C ALA A 20 1.18 -8.11 -13.30
N GLN A 21 0.35 -7.84 -12.30
CA GLN A 21 0.02 -6.47 -11.89
C GLN A 21 1.24 -5.74 -11.31
N LEU A 22 2.03 -6.40 -10.47
CA LEU A 22 3.26 -5.82 -9.93
C LEU A 22 4.24 -5.45 -11.05
N ASP A 23 4.41 -6.33 -12.04
CA ASP A 23 5.26 -6.08 -13.20
C ASP A 23 4.68 -4.97 -14.10
N GLY A 24 3.36 -4.91 -14.25
CA GLY A 24 2.67 -3.80 -14.91
C GLY A 24 3.04 -2.45 -14.31
N ILE A 25 2.97 -2.31 -12.99
CA ILE A 25 3.34 -1.08 -12.27
C ILE A 25 4.82 -0.77 -12.47
N LYS A 26 5.70 -1.77 -12.43
CA LYS A 26 7.16 -1.59 -12.66
C LYS A 26 7.47 -1.10 -14.08
N ASN A 27 6.65 -1.48 -15.05
CA ASN A 27 6.77 -1.07 -16.45
C ASN A 27 6.10 0.27 -16.75
N GLY A 28 5.50 0.93 -15.76
CA GLY A 28 4.81 2.21 -15.95
C GLY A 28 3.38 2.09 -16.45
N ASN A 29 2.76 0.91 -16.37
CA ASN A 29 1.34 0.72 -16.62
C ASN A 29 0.52 1.21 -15.42
N LEU A 30 0.65 2.50 -15.12
CA LEU A 30 -0.11 3.20 -14.07
C LEU A 30 -0.70 4.46 -14.70
N THR A 31 -2.02 4.57 -14.67
CA THR A 31 -2.69 5.75 -15.21
C THR A 31 -2.63 6.93 -14.23
N PRO A 32 -2.64 8.18 -14.71
CA PRO A 32 -2.71 9.35 -13.84
C PRO A 32 -3.95 9.34 -12.92
N ASN A 33 -5.07 8.80 -13.40
CA ASN A 33 -6.30 8.73 -12.63
C ASN A 33 -6.21 7.71 -11.48
N GLU A 34 -5.55 6.57 -11.68
CA GLU A 34 -5.28 5.60 -10.61
C GLU A 34 -4.42 6.24 -9.51
N LEU A 35 -3.32 6.91 -9.89
CA LEU A 35 -2.47 7.59 -8.92
C LEU A 35 -3.25 8.67 -8.14
N GLU A 36 -4.01 9.51 -8.84
CA GLU A 36 -4.80 10.58 -8.22
C GLU A 36 -5.86 10.03 -7.25
N THR A 37 -6.52 8.93 -7.62
CA THR A 37 -7.51 8.27 -6.77
C THR A 37 -6.84 7.69 -5.52
N THR A 38 -5.71 7.02 -5.67
CA THR A 38 -4.93 6.49 -4.55
C THR A 38 -4.45 7.60 -3.61
N LYS A 39 -3.95 8.72 -4.15
CA LYS A 39 -3.56 9.89 -3.35
C LYS A 39 -4.72 10.41 -2.51
N LYS A 40 -5.91 10.56 -3.09
CA LYS A 40 -7.10 11.01 -2.37
C LYS A 40 -7.47 10.07 -1.22
N THR A 41 -7.41 8.75 -1.44
CA THR A 41 -7.65 7.76 -0.39
C THR A 41 -6.66 7.90 0.77
N LEU A 42 -5.37 8.07 0.48
CA LEU A 42 -4.34 8.25 1.50
C LEU A 42 -4.50 9.58 2.25
N ILE A 43 -4.74 10.68 1.54
CA ILE A 43 -4.96 12.00 2.15
C ILE A 43 -6.18 11.97 3.08
N ASN A 44 -7.25 11.29 2.67
CA ASN A 44 -8.42 11.11 3.53
C ASN A 44 -8.09 10.27 4.76
N ALA A 45 -7.31 9.19 4.63
CA ALA A 45 -6.87 8.41 5.79
C ALA A 45 -6.06 9.25 6.79
N TYR A 46 -5.17 10.13 6.30
CA TYR A 46 -4.45 11.09 7.16
C TYR A 46 -5.39 12.08 7.84
N ARG A 47 -6.37 12.62 7.13
CA ARG A 47 -7.36 13.55 7.72
C ARG A 47 -8.20 12.89 8.81
N ASN A 48 -8.55 11.61 8.64
CA ASN A 48 -9.33 10.88 9.63
C ASN A 48 -8.60 10.73 10.98
N LEU A 49 -7.27 10.90 11.03
CA LEU A 49 -6.52 10.92 12.30
C LEU A 49 -7.00 12.04 13.24
N TYR A 50 -7.58 13.12 12.69
CA TYR A 50 -8.13 14.21 13.48
C TYR A 50 -9.51 13.91 14.11
N ASP A 51 -10.18 12.85 13.65
CA ASP A 51 -11.49 12.48 14.16
C ASP A 51 -11.40 11.80 15.54
N SER A 52 -10.20 11.32 15.91
CA SER A 52 -9.93 10.62 17.16
C SER A 52 -8.63 11.13 17.81
N PRO A 53 -8.70 11.67 19.04
CA PRO A 53 -7.49 12.02 19.79
C PRO A 53 -6.52 10.85 19.98
N TRP A 54 -7.03 9.61 20.03
CA TRP A 54 -6.21 8.42 20.16
C TRP A 54 -5.40 8.14 18.90
N ASP A 55 -6.02 8.26 17.72
CA ASP A 55 -5.34 8.03 16.43
C ASP A 55 -4.23 9.06 16.21
N LEU A 56 -4.47 10.31 16.61
CA LEU A 56 -3.46 11.36 16.57
C LEU A 56 -2.30 11.10 17.54
N VAL A 57 -2.57 10.62 18.76
CA VAL A 57 -1.53 10.25 19.73
C VAL A 57 -0.67 9.09 19.21
N ASP A 58 -1.29 8.06 18.64
CA ASP A 58 -0.57 6.92 18.06
C ASP A 58 0.33 7.37 16.91
N PHE A 59 -0.16 8.26 16.04
CA PHE A 59 0.65 8.87 14.97
C PHE A 59 1.88 9.63 15.52
N LEU A 60 1.68 10.52 16.49
CA LEU A 60 2.77 11.32 17.08
C LEU A 60 3.80 10.47 17.83
N CYS A 61 3.34 9.38 18.47
CA CYS A 61 4.22 8.38 19.07
C CYS A 61 5.09 7.71 18.00
N GLY A 62 4.48 7.34 16.86
CA GLY A 62 5.19 6.80 15.70
C GLY A 62 6.27 7.74 15.16
N GLU A 63 5.97 9.03 15.00
CA GLU A 63 6.95 10.05 14.58
C GLU A 63 8.13 10.14 15.55
N SER A 64 7.84 10.12 16.84
CA SER A 64 8.86 10.16 17.90
C SER A 64 9.79 8.94 17.83
N VAL A 65 9.25 7.75 17.54
CA VAL A 65 10.03 6.51 17.37
C VAL A 65 10.89 6.56 16.10
N CYS A 66 10.36 7.12 15.01
CA CYS A 66 11.08 7.31 13.75
C CYS A 66 12.15 8.41 13.81
N GLY A 67 12.16 9.23 14.87
CA GLY A 67 13.05 10.38 15.00
C GLY A 67 12.70 11.51 14.03
N SER A 68 11.47 11.54 13.52
CA SER A 68 10.93 12.60 12.68
C SER A 68 10.01 13.51 13.50
N SER A 69 9.68 14.66 12.93
CA SER A 69 8.77 15.63 13.52
C SER A 69 7.74 16.10 12.48
N TYR A 70 7.34 15.21 11.57
CA TYR A 70 6.38 15.56 10.53
C TYR A 70 4.99 15.67 11.14
N SER A 71 4.30 16.74 10.78
CA SER A 71 2.86 16.87 11.03
C SER A 71 2.06 16.00 10.06
N VAL A 72 0.78 15.79 10.36
CA VAL A 72 -0.15 15.14 9.42
C VAL A 72 -0.21 15.93 8.10
N GLU A 73 -0.17 17.26 8.16
CA GLU A 73 -0.13 18.12 6.97
C GLU A 73 1.13 17.92 6.12
N ASP A 74 2.30 17.72 6.75
CA ASP A 74 3.54 17.43 6.02
C ASP A 74 3.42 16.14 5.21
N TYR A 75 2.80 15.09 5.78
CA TYR A 75 2.53 13.86 5.07
C TYR A 75 1.53 14.04 3.93
N ILE A 76 0.45 14.81 4.16
CA ILE A 76 -0.52 15.13 3.11
C ILE A 76 0.17 15.83 1.92
N GLN A 77 1.03 16.81 2.19
CA GLN A 77 1.79 17.52 1.13
C GLN A 77 2.75 16.58 0.40
N LYS A 78 3.46 15.71 1.12
CA LYS A 78 4.35 14.72 0.52
C LYS A 78 3.59 13.76 -0.39
N VAL A 79 2.45 13.21 0.07
CA VAL A 79 1.61 12.32 -0.75
C VAL A 79 1.07 13.04 -1.98
N PHE A 80 0.62 14.29 -1.82
CA PHE A 80 0.11 15.09 -2.92
C PHE A 80 1.17 15.32 -4.02
N ALA A 81 2.43 15.53 -3.63
CA ALA A 81 3.53 15.81 -4.54
C ALA A 81 4.03 14.59 -5.35
N VAL A 82 3.73 13.35 -4.93
CA VAL A 82 4.23 12.13 -5.58
C VAL A 82 3.91 12.09 -7.08
N THR A 83 4.89 11.82 -7.94
CA THR A 83 4.63 11.65 -9.39
C THR A 83 4.46 10.19 -9.79
N VAL A 84 3.97 9.96 -11.02
CA VAL A 84 3.90 8.60 -11.61
C VAL A 84 5.31 8.01 -11.70
N GLU A 85 6.29 8.80 -12.11
CA GLU A 85 7.68 8.38 -12.27
C GLU A 85 8.28 7.95 -10.93
N GLU A 86 8.01 8.69 -9.85
CA GLU A 86 8.44 8.33 -8.50
C GLU A 86 7.78 7.04 -8.02
N ALA A 87 6.48 6.88 -8.26
CA ALA A 87 5.75 5.65 -7.93
C ALA A 87 6.29 4.43 -8.68
N VAL A 88 6.57 4.57 -9.99
CA VAL A 88 7.18 3.53 -10.83
C VAL A 88 8.63 3.25 -10.41
N SER A 89 9.39 4.27 -10.04
CA SER A 89 10.76 4.10 -9.54
C SER A 89 10.76 3.34 -8.21
N ALA A 90 9.85 3.66 -7.30
CA ALA A 90 9.68 2.96 -6.04
C ALA A 90 9.25 1.50 -6.24
N SER A 91 8.34 1.21 -7.19
CA SER A 91 7.85 -0.15 -7.45
C SER A 91 8.96 -1.09 -7.92
N LYS A 92 9.98 -0.59 -8.64
CA LYS A 92 11.14 -1.37 -9.09
C LYS A 92 12.01 -1.89 -7.94
N ARG A 93 11.91 -1.29 -6.74
CA ARG A 93 12.61 -1.75 -5.54
C ARG A 93 11.88 -2.88 -4.82
N ILE A 94 10.66 -3.22 -5.23
CA ILE A 94 9.86 -4.28 -4.62
C ILE A 94 10.33 -5.64 -5.15
N LEU A 95 10.88 -6.44 -4.24
CA LEU A 95 11.29 -7.83 -4.48
C LEU A 95 10.36 -8.77 -3.69
N PRO A 96 9.67 -9.73 -4.34
CA PRO A 96 8.91 -10.75 -3.63
C PRO A 96 9.85 -11.59 -2.76
N GLY A 97 9.67 -11.54 -1.44
CA GLY A 97 10.48 -12.32 -0.48
C GLY A 97 9.93 -13.73 -0.29
N THR A 98 8.81 -13.84 0.43
CA THR A 98 8.18 -15.12 0.79
C THR A 98 6.75 -15.16 0.29
N ILE A 99 6.37 -16.30 -0.31
CA ILE A 99 4.98 -16.59 -0.69
C ILE A 99 4.48 -17.68 0.24
N TYR A 100 3.42 -17.38 0.99
CA TYR A 100 2.79 -18.29 1.93
C TYR A 100 1.33 -18.52 1.51
N THR A 101 0.92 -19.79 1.52
CA THR A 101 -0.45 -20.20 1.23
C THR A 101 -1.01 -20.89 2.47
N LEU A 102 -2.11 -20.36 3.00
CA LEU A 102 -2.86 -21.00 4.07
C LEU A 102 -4.03 -21.78 3.46
N THR A 103 -3.97 -23.11 3.50
CA THR A 103 -5.07 -23.98 3.09
C THR A 103 -5.72 -24.60 4.31
N GLY A 104 -7.06 -24.63 4.33
CA GLY A 104 -7.78 -25.41 5.34
C GLY A 104 -7.63 -26.91 5.03
N ASN A 105 -7.20 -27.71 6.00
CA ASN A 105 -7.35 -29.16 5.87
C ASN A 105 -8.84 -29.46 5.94
N GLY A 106 -9.46 -29.77 4.79
CA GLY A 106 -10.85 -30.19 4.71
C GLY A 106 -11.08 -31.47 5.50
N ARG A 107 -11.28 -31.34 6.82
CA ARG A 107 -11.91 -32.38 7.64
C ARG A 107 -13.41 -32.11 7.62
N ARG A 108 -14.11 -32.86 6.78
CA ARG A 108 -15.44 -33.35 7.10
C ARG A 108 -15.30 -34.72 7.75
#